data_AF-A0A5B7GL34-F1
#
_entry.id   AF-A0A5B7GL34-F1
#
_cell.length_a   1.000
_cell.length_b   1.000
_cell.length_c   1.000
_cell.angle_alpha   90.00
_cell.angle_beta   90.00
_cell.angle_gamma   90.00
#
_symmetry.space_group_name_H-M   'P 1'
#
loop_
_entity.id
_entity.type
_entity.pdbx_description
1 polymer ?
#
loop_
_entity_poly.entity_id
_entity_poly.type
_entity_poly.pdbx_seq_one_letter_code
_entity_poly.pdbx_strand_id
1 'polypeptide(L)'
;MGEEYLVHKRARDKDVYITWPSHLVPQHNFGAGNVMLGYVWPDNRTAFPDFFRSSTKAWWKEEIWLLYAAGLYFDGLWIKLVWEFK
;
A
#
# COMPACT_ATOMS: atom_id res chain seq x y z
N MET A 1 6.45 -3.32 -20.02
CA MET A 1 5.01 -3.10 -19.79
C MET A 1 4.62 -3.97 -18.62
N GLY A 2 4.57 -3.40 -17.42
CA GLY A 2 4.19 -4.13 -16.21
C GLY A 2 2.67 -4.17 -16.11
N GLU A 3 2.12 -5.32 -15.73
CA GLU A 3 0.68 -5.46 -15.51
C GLU A 3 0.18 -4.45 -14.45
N GLU A 4 -1.08 -4.05 -14.59
CA GLU A 4 -1.71 -3.09 -13.69
C GLU A 4 -1.80 -3.67 -12.28
N TYR A 5 -1.09 -3.07 -11.31
CA TYR A 5 -1.17 -3.51 -9.92
C TYR A 5 -2.43 -2.94 -9.25
N LEU A 6 -3.54 -3.67 -9.40
CA LEU A 6 -4.88 -3.23 -9.01
C LEU A 6 -5.01 -2.86 -7.52
N VAL A 7 -4.28 -3.56 -6.64
CA VAL A 7 -4.22 -3.26 -5.20
C VAL A 7 -3.76 -1.81 -4.97
N HIS A 8 -2.70 -1.39 -5.68
CA HIS A 8 -2.18 -0.03 -5.59
C HIS A 8 -3.14 1.00 -6.20
N LYS A 9 -3.77 0.68 -7.33
CA LYS A 9 -4.75 1.57 -7.96
C LYS A 9 -5.94 1.86 -7.04
N ARG A 10 -6.58 0.80 -6.52
CA ARG A 10 -7.71 0.94 -5.57
C ARG A 10 -7.31 1.69 -4.31
N ALA A 11 -6.06 1.53 -3.86
CA ALA A 11 -5.52 2.31 -2.76
C ALA A 11 -5.40 3.80 -3.09
N ARG A 12 -4.83 4.14 -4.26
CA ARG A 12 -4.74 5.54 -4.73
C ARG A 12 -6.12 6.19 -4.83
N ASP A 13 -7.09 5.47 -5.38
CA ASP A 13 -8.46 5.98 -5.59
C ASP A 13 -9.20 6.26 -4.26
N LYS A 14 -8.80 5.60 -3.16
CA LYS A 14 -9.42 5.71 -1.84
C LYS A 14 -8.63 6.54 -0.83
N ASP A 15 -7.55 7.21 -1.26
CA ASP A 15 -6.69 8.03 -0.40
C ASP A 15 -6.27 7.31 0.90
N VAL A 16 -5.68 6.12 0.75
CA VAL A 16 -5.28 5.30 1.91
C VAL A 16 -3.83 5.45 2.34
N TYR A 17 -2.96 6.04 1.52
CA TYR A 17 -1.54 6.11 1.82
C TYR A 17 -1.18 7.24 2.81
N ILE A 18 -0.12 7.04 3.56
CA ILE A 18 0.57 8.10 4.29
C ILE A 18 1.14 9.09 3.27
N THR A 19 0.92 10.37 3.51
CA THR A 19 1.34 11.45 2.61
C THR A 19 2.17 12.49 3.35
N TRP A 20 3.17 13.06 2.68
CA TRP A 20 3.85 14.27 3.13
C TRP A 20 2.85 15.43 3.27
N PRO A 21 2.99 16.27 4.31
CA PRO A 21 2.46 17.62 4.29
C PRO A 21 2.95 18.34 3.02
N SER A 22 2.11 19.19 2.43
CA SER A 22 2.36 19.81 1.11
C SER A 22 3.72 20.52 0.99
N HIS A 23 4.21 21.13 2.07
CA HIS A 23 5.48 21.85 2.12
C HIS A 23 6.71 20.97 2.40
N LEU A 24 6.52 19.66 2.63
CA LEU A 24 7.57 18.68 2.92
C LEU A 24 7.68 17.60 1.84
N VAL A 25 6.95 17.73 0.73
CA VAL A 25 7.08 16.78 -0.39
C VAL A 25 8.50 16.89 -0.98
N PRO A 26 9.28 15.79 -1.06
CA PRO A 26 10.59 15.82 -1.68
C PRO A 26 10.51 16.29 -3.13
N GLN A 27 11.45 17.14 -3.56
CA GLN A 27 11.48 17.73 -4.91
C GLN A 27 11.40 16.66 -6.03
N HIS A 28 11.97 15.48 -5.78
CA HIS A 28 11.92 14.33 -6.68
C HIS A 28 11.27 13.13 -6.01
N ASN A 29 9.95 13.16 -5.80
CA ASN A 29 9.19 12.03 -5.22
C ASN A 29 8.75 10.99 -6.27
N PHE A 30 9.59 10.72 -7.27
CA PHE A 30 9.41 9.64 -8.26
C PHE A 30 8.03 9.57 -8.94
N GLY A 31 7.35 10.71 -9.13
CA GLY A 31 6.00 10.77 -9.71
C GLY A 31 4.86 10.32 -8.78
N ALA A 32 5.14 10.00 -7.52
CA ALA A 32 4.13 9.55 -6.55
C ALA A 32 3.27 10.69 -5.95
N GLY A 33 3.50 11.94 -6.36
CA GLY A 33 2.84 13.11 -5.78
C GLY A 33 3.29 13.33 -4.34
N ASN A 34 2.35 13.43 -3.40
CA ASN A 34 2.65 13.60 -1.98
C ASN A 34 2.74 12.28 -1.19
N VAL A 35 2.52 11.12 -1.82
CA VAL A 35 2.58 9.82 -1.12
C VAL A 35 4.00 9.56 -0.61
N MET A 36 4.12 9.18 0.67
CA MET A 36 5.40 8.77 1.23
C MET A 36 5.80 7.40 0.70
N LEU A 37 7.01 7.32 0.15
CA LEU A 37 7.60 6.10 -0.36
C LEU A 37 8.74 5.64 0.54
N GLY A 38 8.87 4.33 0.72
CA GLY A 38 10.04 3.71 1.34
C GLY A 38 10.49 2.47 0.57
N TYR A 39 11.48 1.78 1.12
CA TYR A 39 12.05 0.56 0.57
C TYR A 39 11.84 -0.57 1.55
N VAL A 40 11.19 -1.64 1.09
CA VAL A 40 11.00 -2.90 1.82
C VAL A 40 11.16 -4.04 0.80
N TRP A 41 10.53 -5.19 1.01
CA TRP A 41 10.78 -6.39 0.21
C TRP A 41 10.53 -6.28 -1.32
N PRO A 42 9.55 -5.51 -1.86
CA PRO A 42 9.40 -5.40 -3.30
C PRO A 42 10.62 -4.70 -3.90
N ASP A 43 11.03 -5.14 -5.10
CA ASP A 43 12.18 -4.55 -5.81
C ASP A 43 12.01 -3.04 -6.09
N ASN A 44 10.77 -2.55 -6.06
CA ASN A 44 10.43 -1.15 -6.24
C ASN A 44 9.96 -0.50 -4.92
N ARG A 45 9.84 0.83 -4.94
CA ARG A 45 9.40 1.64 -3.82
C ARG A 45 7.99 1.24 -3.38
N THR A 46 7.78 1.23 -2.06
CA THR A 46 6.51 0.84 -1.43
C THR A 46 5.88 2.04 -0.74
N ALA A 47 4.56 2.19 -0.92
CA ALA A 47 3.75 3.15 -0.18
C ALA A 47 3.12 2.49 1.04
N PHE A 48 2.98 3.25 2.14
CA PHE A 48 2.48 2.72 3.41
C PHE A 48 1.04 3.19 3.64
N PRO A 49 0.10 2.28 3.92
CA PRO A 49 -1.27 2.67 4.26
C PRO A 49 -1.36 3.30 5.65
N ASP A 50 -2.17 4.35 5.78
CA ASP A 50 -2.51 5.00 7.03
C ASP A 50 -3.71 4.30 7.68
N PHE A 51 -3.45 3.33 8.55
CA PHE A 51 -4.49 2.52 9.19
C PHE A 51 -5.39 3.28 10.19
N PHE A 52 -5.11 4.55 10.49
CA PHE A 52 -6.02 5.37 11.29
C PHE A 52 -7.23 5.85 10.48
N ARG A 53 -7.10 5.94 9.15
CA ARG A 53 -8.21 6.35 8.27
C ARG A 53 -9.27 5.28 8.13
N SER A 54 -10.52 5.69 8.06
CA SER A 54 -11.65 4.79 7.78
C SER A 54 -11.57 4.19 6.38
N SER A 55 -11.11 4.97 5.39
CA SER A 55 -10.89 4.50 4.02
C SER A 55 -9.90 3.34 3.96
N THR A 56 -8.81 3.42 4.72
CA THR A 56 -7.80 2.36 4.78
C THR A 56 -8.34 1.07 5.37
N LYS A 57 -9.14 1.17 6.44
CA LYS A 57 -9.80 -0.02 7.01
C LYS A 57 -10.78 -0.65 6.04
N ALA A 58 -11.52 0.15 5.26
CA ALA A 58 -12.44 -0.36 4.25
C ALA A 58 -11.70 -1.03 3.09
N TRP A 59 -10.70 -0.36 2.53
CA TRP A 59 -9.84 -0.88 1.48
C TRP A 59 -9.12 -2.17 1.90
N TRP A 60 -8.49 -2.20 3.07
CA TRP A 60 -7.73 -3.37 3.53
C TRP A 60 -8.60 -4.62 3.68
N LYS A 61 -9.82 -4.46 4.23
CA LYS A 61 -10.80 -5.56 4.31
C LYS A 61 -11.24 -6.06 2.93
N GLU A 62 -11.42 -5.16 1.98
CA GLU A 62 -11.78 -5.51 0.60
C GLU A 62 -10.66 -6.26 -0.10
N GLU A 63 -9.40 -5.83 0.04
CA GLU A 63 -8.26 -6.56 -0.55
C GLU A 63 -8.10 -7.96 0.05
N ILE A 64 -8.28 -8.11 1.37
CA ILE A 64 -8.29 -9.42 2.04
C ILE A 64 -9.41 -10.30 1.48
N TRP A 65 -10.61 -9.74 1.32
CA TRP A 65 -11.76 -10.48 0.76
C TRP A 65 -11.52 -10.89 -0.70
N LEU A 66 -10.99 -9.99 -1.53
CA LEU A 66 -10.68 -10.28 -2.93
C LEU A 66 -9.64 -11.40 -3.04
N LEU A 67 -8.62 -11.40 -2.18
CA LEU A 67 -7.61 -12.46 -2.14
C LEU A 67 -8.23 -13.81 -1.74
N TYR A 68 -9.11 -13.81 -0.73
CA TYR A 68 -9.84 -15.02 -0.32
C TYR A 68 -10.73 -15.54 -1.44
N ALA A 69 -11.52 -14.66 -2.06
CA ALA A 69 -12.44 -14.99 -3.15
C ALA A 69 -11.72 -15.41 -4.45
N ALA A 70 -10.46 -15.01 -4.64
CA ALA A 70 -9.61 -15.47 -5.74
C ALA A 70 -9.09 -16.91 -5.56
N GLY A 71 -9.50 -17.60 -4.48
CA GLY A 71 -9.22 -19.02 -4.24
C GLY A 71 -8.10 -19.27 -3.23
N LEU A 72 -7.50 -18.23 -2.63
CA LEU A 72 -6.56 -18.38 -1.53
C LEU A 72 -7.31 -18.37 -0.19
N TYR A 73 -7.86 -19.52 0.18
CA TYR A 73 -8.57 -19.67 1.46
C TYR A 73 -7.59 -19.68 2.64
N PHE A 74 -7.91 -18.94 3.70
CA PHE A 74 -7.14 -18.87 4.95
C PHE A 74 -8.04 -18.67 6.16
N ASP A 75 -7.61 -19.20 7.31
CA ASP A 75 -8.34 -19.06 8.60
C ASP A 75 -7.80 -17.94 9.48
N GLY A 76 -6.62 -17.41 9.15
CA GLY A 76 -5.96 -16.37 9.90
C GLY A 76 -4.96 -15.61 9.05
N LEU A 77 -4.68 -14.36 9.43
CA LEU A 77 -3.70 -13.50 8.79
C LEU A 77 -2.55 -13.23 9.74
N TRP A 78 -1.33 -13.40 9.27
CA TRP A 78 -0.14 -12.93 9.96
C TRP A 78 0.30 -11.60 9.37
N ILE A 79 0.11 -10.51 10.11
CA ILE A 79 0.59 -9.18 9.70
C ILE A 79 2.04 -9.04 10.14
N LYS A 80 2.96 -9.02 9.18
CA LYS A 80 4.38 -8.83 9.43
C LYS A 80 4.92 -7.72 8.52
N LEU A 81 5.68 -6.81 9.13
CA LEU A 81 6.68 -6.02 8.41
C LEU A 81 8.01 -6.75 8.60
N VAL A 82 8.55 -7.33 7.54
CA VAL A 82 9.87 -7.98 7.59
C VAL A 82 10.93 -6.89 7.44
N TRP A 83 11.70 -6.67 8.50
CA TRP A 83 13.01 -6.03 8.43
C TRP A 83 14.06 -7.14 8.54
N GLU A 84 14.35 -7.82 7.44
CA GLU A 84 15.54 -8.66 7.35
C GLU A 84 16.54 -7.97 6.44
N PHE A 85 17.66 -7.55 7.04
CA PHE A 85 18.86 -7.21 6.30
C PHE A 85 19.30 -8.49 5.57
N LYS A 86 19.35 -8.44 4.24
CA LYS A 86 20.28 -9.28 3.49
C LYS A 86 21.68 -8.69 3.58
#